data_AF-A0A7J0BU78-F1
#
_entry.id   AF-A0A7J0BU78-F1
#
_cell.length_a   1.000
_cell.length_b   1.000
_cell.length_c   1.000
_cell.angle_alpha   90.00
_cell.angle_beta   90.00
_cell.angle_gamma   90.00
#
_symmetry.space_group_name_H-M   'P 1'
#
loop_
_entity.id
_entity.type
_entity.pdbx_description
1 polymer ?
#
loop_
_entity_poly.entity_id
_entity_poly.type
_entity_poly.pdbx_seq_one_letter_code
_entity_poly.pdbx_strand_id
1 'polypeptide(L)' 'MPIVTIVSNPLSAEQRRELVRDVTEACARVMRLPAQTIVVVLDEKPPEAIGVGGVLLADRPPS' A
#
# COMPACT_ATOMS: atom_id res chain seq x y z
N MET A 1 12.14 -14.11 3.89
CA MET A 1 12.10 -12.65 3.73
C MET A 1 10.91 -12.29 2.85
N PRO A 2 9.71 -12.12 3.42
CA PRO A 2 8.53 -11.70 2.68
C PRO A 2 8.63 -10.22 2.28
N ILE A 3 8.21 -9.91 1.05
CA ILE A 3 8.12 -8.55 0.53
C ILE A 3 6.66 -8.31 0.16
N VAL A 4 6.08 -7.24 0.69
CA VAL A 4 4.73 -6.78 0.35
C VAL A 4 4.86 -5.46 -0.38
N THR A 5 4.40 -5.41 -1.63
CA THR A 5 4.31 -4.18 -2.42
C THR A 5 2.87 -3.74 -2.51
N ILE A 6 2.60 -2.49 -2.13
CA ILE A 6 1.28 -1.87 -2.20
C ILE A 6 1.35 -0.75 -3.22
N VAL A 7 0.64 -0.91 -4.33
CA VAL A 7 0.47 0.13 -5.34
C VAL A 7 -0.82 0.87 -5.03
N SER A 8 -0.75 2.17 -4.78
CA SER A 8 -1.90 2.98 -4.37
C SER A 8 -1.85 4.40 -4.93
N ASN A 9 -2.95 5.14 -4.77
CA ASN A 9 -2.93 6.60 -4.85
C ASN A 9 -2.08 7.21 -3.70
N PRO A 10 -1.79 8.52 -3.73
CA PRO A 10 -0.99 9.15 -2.69
C PRO A 10 -1.67 9.09 -1.32
N LEU A 11 -0.89 8.77 -0.29
CA LEU A 11 -1.32 8.64 1.09
C LEU A 11 -0.89 9.86 1.93
N SER A 12 -1.53 10.08 3.06
CA SER A 12 -0.99 10.97 4.09
C SER A 12 0.17 10.32 4.85
N ALA A 13 0.99 11.11 5.56
CA ALA A 13 2.08 10.55 6.36
C ALA A 13 1.57 9.58 7.44
N GLU A 14 0.39 9.84 8.01
CA GLU A 14 -0.20 9.00 9.03
C GLU A 14 -0.69 7.66 8.47
N GLN A 15 -1.39 7.69 7.34
CA GLN A 15 -1.83 6.47 6.65
C GLN A 15 -0.65 5.58 6.26
N ARG A 16 0.48 6.15 5.81
CA ARG A 16 1.69 5.34 5.53
C ARG A 16 2.20 4.61 6.77
N ARG A 17 2.26 5.30 7.92
CA ARG A 17 2.73 4.70 9.19
C ARG A 17 1.81 3.58 9.65
N GLU A 18 0.51 3.85 9.66
CA GLU A 18 -0.52 2.88 10.03
C GLU A 18 -0.45 1.65 9.11
N LEU A 19 -0.42 1.86 7.79
CA LEU A 19 -0.39 0.78 6.82
C LEU A 19 0.84 -0.11 6.95
N VAL A 20 2.04 0.49 7.09
CA VAL A 20 3.29 -0.27 7.26
C VAL A 20 3.25 -1.10 8.55
N ARG A 21 2.76 -0.52 9.65
CA ARG A 21 2.64 -1.21 10.94
C ARG A 21 1.68 -2.41 10.82
N ASP A 22 0.46 -2.16 10.38
CA ASP A 22 -0.61 -3.16 10.42
C ASP A 22 -0.35 -4.32 9.42
N VAL A 23 0.20 -4.01 8.24
CA VAL A 23 0.61 -5.05 7.27
C VAL A 23 1.74 -5.89 7.82
N THR A 24 2.74 -5.26 8.45
CA THR A 24 3.87 -5.97 9.07
C THR A 24 3.38 -6.90 10.18
N GLU A 25 2.52 -6.42 11.07
CA GLU A 25 1.94 -7.21 12.17
C GLU A 25 1.11 -8.38 11.67
N ALA A 26 0.28 -8.16 10.65
CA ALA A 26 -0.52 -9.22 10.03
C ALA A 26 0.36 -10.30 9.42
N CYS A 27 1.37 -9.93 8.63
CA CYS A 27 2.31 -10.86 8.01
C CYS A 27 3.12 -11.63 9.06
N ALA A 28 3.70 -10.94 10.05
CA ALA A 28 4.48 -11.56 11.11
C ALA A 28 3.65 -12.60 11.89
N ARG A 29 2.42 -12.25 12.25
CA ARG A 29 1.49 -13.12 12.99
C ARG A 29 1.07 -14.35 12.19
N VAL A 30 0.64 -14.17 10.93
CA VAL A 30 0.12 -15.28 10.11
C VAL A 30 1.26 -16.20 9.65
N MET A 31 2.40 -15.64 9.27
CA MET A 31 3.54 -16.40 8.75
C MET A 31 4.46 -16.95 9.85
N ARG A 32 4.22 -16.57 11.12
CA ARG A 32 5.06 -16.94 12.27
C ARG A 32 6.52 -16.54 12.09
N LEU A 33 6.73 -15.32 11.61
CA LEU A 33 8.05 -14.75 11.35
C LEU A 33 8.29 -13.50 12.21
N PRO A 34 9.54 -13.21 12.60
CA PRO A 34 9.86 -11.94 13.26
C PRO A 34 9.54 -10.76 12.34
N ALA A 35 8.97 -9.68 12.90
CA ALA A 35 8.52 -8.51 12.16
C ALA A 35 9.64 -7.85 11.33
N GLN A 36 10.87 -7.84 11.85
CA GLN A 36 12.05 -7.31 11.17
C GLN A 36 12.44 -8.05 9.87
N THR A 37 11.82 -9.20 9.60
CA THR A 37 12.05 -9.96 8.36
C THR A 37 11.05 -9.62 7.25
N ILE A 38 10.02 -8.82 7.56
CA ILE A 38 8.97 -8.37 6.65
C ILE A 38 9.37 -7.01 6.07
N VAL A 39 9.33 -6.89 4.74
CA VAL A 39 9.57 -5.62 4.05
C VAL A 39 8.26 -5.15 3.43
N VAL A 40 7.85 -3.91 3.72
CA VAL A 40 6.69 -3.26 3.12
C VAL A 40 7.18 -2.13 2.22
N VAL A 41 6.76 -2.14 0.95
CA VAL A 41 7.08 -1.12 -0.04
C VAL A 41 5.79 -0.46 -0.49
N LEU A 42 5.72 0.87 -0.36
CA LEU A 42 4.60 1.67 -0.86
C LEU A 42 5.02 2.27 -2.21
N ASP A 43 4.34 1.89 -3.28
CA ASP A 43 4.51 2.44 -4.63
C ASP A 43 3.31 3.33 -4.97
N GLU A 44 3.38 4.58 -4.51
CA GLU A 44 2.31 5.55 -4.70
C GLU A 44 2.38 6.19 -6.09
N LYS A 45 1.26 6.16 -6.81
CA LYS A 45 1.12 6.78 -8.13
C LYS A 45 0.12 7.94 -8.05
N PRO A 46 0.36 9.03 -8.79
CA PRO A 46 -0.62 10.10 -8.88
C PRO A 46 -1.88 9.61 -9.65
N PRO A 47 -3.05 10.27 -9.48
CA PRO A 47 -4.30 9.83 -10.10
C PRO A 47 -4.27 9.72 -11.64
N GLU A 48 -3.40 10.47 -12.30
CA GLU A 48 -3.18 10.47 -13.75
C GLU A 48 -2.45 9.21 -14.23
N ALA A 49 -1.83 8.45 -13.33
CA ALA A 49 -1.07 7.24 -13.64
C ALA A 49 -1.80 5.94 -13.29
N ILE A 50 -3.03 6.01 -12.75
CA ILE A 50 -3.85 4.85 -12.41
C ILE A 50 -5.12 4.87 -13.23
N GLY A 51 -5.37 3.80 -13.99
CA GLY A 51 -6.61 3.59 -14.74
C GLY A 51 -7.46 2.48 -14.14
N VAL A 52 -8.77 2.67 -14.08
CA VAL A 52 -9.73 1.63 -13.69
C VAL A 52 -10.87 1.62 -14.72
N GLY A 53 -11.16 0.45 -15.28
CA GLY A 53 -12.21 0.32 -16.31
C GLY A 53 -11.97 1.18 -17.56
N GLY A 54 -10.71 1.43 -17.93
CA GLY A 54 -10.34 2.24 -19.08
C GLY A 54 -10.38 3.76 -18.87
N VAL A 55 -10.62 4.23 -17.64
CA VAL A 55 -10.68 5.67 -17.30
C VAL A 55 -9.64 5.97 -16.22
N LEU A 56 -8.89 7.07 -16.36
CA LEU A 56 -7.93 7.51 -15.33
C LEU A 56 -8.66 7.88 -14.04
N LEU A 57 -8.03 7.66 -12.89
CA LEU A 57 -8.59 8.10 -11.61
C LEU A 57 -8.74 9.62 -11.56
N ALA A 58 -7.85 10.36 -12.22
CA ALA A 58 -7.95 11.82 -12.36
C ALA A 58 -9.26 12.28 -13.05
N ASP A 59 -9.84 11.45 -13.91
CA ASP A 59 -11.05 11.77 -14.68
C ASP A 59 -12.34 11.29 -13.97
N ARG A 60 -12.23 10.67 -12.81
CA ARG A 60 -13.39 10.15 -12.06
C ARG A 60 -13.91 11.18 -11.06
N PRO A 61 -15.24 11.29 -10.90
CA PRO A 61 -15.80 12.10 -9.81
C PRO A 61 -15.34 11.54 -8.45
N PRO A 62 -15.15 12.40 -7.44
CA PRO A 62 -14.84 11.94 -6.09
C PRO A 62 -15.96 11.02 -5.58
N SER A 63 -15.57 9.83 -5.13
CA SER A 63 -16.46 8.83 -4.51
C SER A 63 -16.68 9.11 -3.04
#